data_AF-A0AAD4MD27-F1
#
_entry.id   AF-A0AAD4MD27-F1
#
_cell.length_a   1.000
_cell.length_b   1.000
_cell.length_c   1.000
_cell.angle_alpha   90.00
_cell.angle_beta   90.00
_cell.angle_gamma   90.00
#
_symmetry.space_group_name_H-M   'P 1'
#
loop_
_entity.id
_entity.type
_entity.pdbx_description
1 polymer ?
#
loop_
_entity_poly.entity_id
_entity_poly.type
_entity_poly.pdbx_seq_one_letter_code
_entity_poly.pdbx_strand_id
1 'polypeptide(L)'
;MAASREEKYLHAGWLFLLARIIYQALARDDTEDEDDWTAHGIDVLEQFPLVQRQWDTVAQFRAQITYKATLSLRDSSSSLEDVCSILLTLHLLESRPLIDVLTIFLAQRARSLQAILSRSTKSAPNGSSSLNGGAFPKSKKAITREVREGLEGVLDAIASTVDVARGVFCDRSHEDPSLLSRVLLFIQSDVPVTDTALPPQLQMSTQHLLYTLPSASHFALLPSNIRSYKPYVDLASAMSSLSSTQVTLRLSEWFSKAVTDLRRVAEGWFAELRTLKDVWAVRSWFNDWLRAKKLEDREGQELAEVIGDISHGQALKILRTALSDLQDGFRDELQHALLQLRDGANEAFVESNPAKFLFQPLAPPSLDVGMGSSLISAFRKYESTLQRQVTSRTPLLHKIVCSLENDAEALQEDAEGKLTENLRAAYVPLAEDCCKSVLASISSNIVKLTSGSDADVRSLAFLSRLTEALHASPFRSYLKCQAENFRGDMSELHEQSVNQWRIFVVSAALTNYQKTCQPLRSQGNSNAQPSWSLMQALLSLSSSVHSIEASANPIRLRSRSIAEITLRHFTASLTNAVTPDRGAQKSDVIHKQ
;
A
#
# COMPACT_ATOMS: atom_id res chain seq x y z
N MET A 1 30.06 9.87 -36.81
CA MET A 1 29.18 8.89 -37.47
C MET A 1 29.19 7.61 -36.65
N ALA A 2 28.28 7.53 -35.68
CA ALA A 2 28.02 6.31 -34.92
C ALA A 2 27.02 5.48 -35.74
N ALA A 3 27.54 4.64 -36.65
CA ALA A 3 26.73 3.62 -37.28
C ALA A 3 26.27 2.66 -36.19
N SER A 4 24.96 2.39 -36.14
CA SER A 4 24.37 1.36 -35.29
C SER A 4 25.21 0.10 -35.38
N ARG A 5 25.71 -0.35 -34.23
CA ARG A 5 26.34 -1.65 -34.12
C ARG A 5 25.22 -2.68 -34.17
N GLU A 6 24.61 -2.86 -35.34
CA GLU A 6 23.62 -3.90 -35.58
C GLU A 6 24.30 -5.23 -35.27
N GLU A 7 23.90 -5.88 -34.18
CA GLU A 7 24.43 -7.18 -33.80
C GLU A 7 23.84 -8.23 -34.75
N LYS A 8 24.44 -8.38 -35.93
CA LYS A 8 23.99 -9.29 -36.99
C LYS A 8 24.36 -10.75 -36.68
N TYR A 9 23.80 -11.31 -35.60
CA TYR A 9 24.08 -12.68 -35.16
C TYR A 9 23.77 -13.72 -36.23
N LEU A 10 22.63 -13.58 -36.92
CA LEU A 10 22.24 -14.50 -37.99
C LEU A 10 23.24 -14.49 -39.14
N HIS A 11 23.75 -13.30 -39.52
CA HIS A 11 24.78 -13.20 -40.55
C HIS A 11 26.07 -13.91 -40.14
N ALA A 12 26.53 -13.67 -38.91
CA ALA A 12 27.72 -14.32 -38.38
C ALA A 12 27.56 -15.85 -38.31
N GLY A 13 26.40 -16.33 -37.83
CA GLY A 13 26.11 -17.75 -37.76
C GLY A 13 26.02 -18.40 -39.13
N TRP A 14 25.42 -17.73 -40.11
CA TRP A 14 25.33 -18.26 -41.47
C TRP A 14 26.67 -18.27 -42.20
N LEU A 15 27.49 -17.23 -42.05
CA LEU A 15 28.87 -17.22 -42.55
C LEU A 15 29.68 -18.38 -41.96
N PHE A 16 29.52 -18.64 -40.65
CA PHE A 16 30.16 -19.77 -40.01
C PHE A 16 29.70 -21.12 -40.62
N LEU A 17 28.39 -21.29 -40.85
CA LEU A 17 27.86 -22.52 -41.46
C LEU A 17 28.35 -22.71 -42.90
N LEU A 18 28.41 -21.62 -43.68
CA LEU A 18 28.97 -21.63 -45.03
C LEU A 18 30.46 -22.01 -45.01
N ALA A 19 31.25 -21.37 -44.14
CA ALA A 19 32.66 -21.70 -43.98
C ALA A 19 32.89 -23.16 -43.55
N ARG A 20 32.02 -23.69 -42.67
CA ARG A 20 32.07 -25.09 -42.26
C ARG A 20 31.86 -26.04 -43.43
N ILE A 21 30.90 -25.75 -44.30
CA ILE A 21 30.60 -26.62 -45.44
C ILE A 21 31.66 -26.50 -46.53
N ILE A 22 32.21 -25.31 -46.76
CA ILE A 22 33.36 -25.15 -47.64
C ILE A 22 34.54 -25.96 -47.11
N TYR A 23 34.84 -25.85 -45.81
CA TYR A 23 35.88 -26.66 -45.19
C TYR A 23 35.59 -28.16 -45.31
N GLN A 24 34.37 -28.61 -45.04
CA GLN A 24 33.98 -30.01 -45.18
C GLN A 24 34.09 -30.50 -46.64
N ALA A 25 33.69 -29.70 -47.61
CA ALA A 25 33.82 -30.03 -49.04
C ALA A 25 35.28 -30.06 -49.52
N LEU A 26 36.17 -29.33 -48.85
CA LEU A 26 37.61 -29.35 -49.11
C LEU A 26 38.33 -30.47 -48.35
N ALA A 27 37.82 -30.88 -47.19
CA ALA A 27 38.47 -31.82 -46.28
C ALA A 27 37.92 -33.25 -46.37
N ARG A 28 36.74 -33.46 -46.97
CA ARG A 28 36.15 -34.79 -47.13
C ARG A 28 36.76 -35.54 -48.32
N ASP A 29 37.10 -36.79 -48.02
CA ASP A 29 37.46 -37.92 -48.89
C ASP A 29 36.23 -38.86 -48.86
N ASP A 30 35.06 -38.33 -49.24
CA ASP A 30 33.79 -39.08 -49.14
C ASP A 30 33.77 -40.11 -50.29
N THR A 31 34.13 -41.36 -49.95
CA THR A 31 34.32 -42.53 -50.82
C THR A 31 33.10 -42.98 -51.68
N GLU A 32 32.04 -42.18 -51.74
CA GLU A 32 30.79 -42.51 -52.46
C GLU A 32 30.45 -41.55 -53.62
N ASP A 33 31.14 -40.41 -53.76
CA ASP A 33 30.97 -39.50 -54.91
C ASP A 33 32.08 -39.70 -55.96
N GLU A 34 31.73 -39.81 -57.24
CA GLU A 34 32.66 -40.03 -58.39
C GLU A 34 33.70 -38.91 -58.59
N ASP A 35 33.59 -37.79 -57.86
CA ASP A 35 34.43 -36.59 -57.96
C ASP A 35 35.33 -36.37 -56.72
N ASP A 36 35.90 -37.44 -56.16
CA ASP A 36 36.79 -37.32 -55.01
C ASP A 36 38.12 -36.62 -55.39
N TRP A 37 38.63 -35.72 -54.55
CA TRP A 37 39.91 -35.04 -54.78
C TRP A 37 41.07 -36.05 -54.83
N THR A 38 40.93 -37.15 -54.11
CA THR A 38 41.86 -38.27 -54.10
C THR A 38 41.85 -39.05 -55.41
N ALA A 39 40.74 -39.09 -56.16
CA ALA A 39 40.70 -39.61 -57.53
C ALA A 39 41.56 -38.78 -58.50
N HIS A 40 41.79 -37.50 -58.17
CA HIS A 40 42.71 -36.61 -58.87
C HIS A 40 44.13 -36.58 -58.26
N GLY A 41 44.39 -37.39 -57.23
CA GLY A 41 45.68 -37.45 -56.52
C GLY A 41 45.98 -36.22 -55.65
N ILE A 42 44.95 -35.47 -55.26
CA ILE A 42 45.07 -34.24 -54.48
C ILE A 42 44.62 -34.52 -53.04
N ASP A 43 45.58 -34.61 -52.11
CA ASP A 43 45.27 -34.50 -50.68
C ASP A 43 45.24 -33.01 -50.33
N VAL A 44 44.03 -32.45 -50.20
CA VAL A 44 43.84 -31.03 -49.96
C VAL A 44 44.41 -30.60 -48.60
N LEU A 45 44.38 -31.46 -47.58
CA LEU A 45 44.86 -31.12 -46.25
C LEU A 45 46.40 -31.20 -46.16
N GLU A 46 47.02 -32.15 -46.86
CA GLU A 46 48.48 -32.25 -47.00
C GLU A 46 49.05 -31.13 -47.89
N GLN A 47 48.41 -30.88 -49.03
CA GLN A 47 48.90 -29.93 -50.04
C GLN A 47 48.55 -28.47 -49.72
N PHE A 48 47.47 -28.22 -48.96
CA PHE A 48 47.02 -26.88 -48.58
C PHE A 48 46.80 -26.75 -47.06
N PRO A 49 47.86 -26.83 -46.22
CA PRO A 49 47.76 -26.73 -44.76
C PRO A 49 47.18 -25.40 -44.26
N LEU A 50 47.18 -24.37 -45.13
CA LEU A 50 46.53 -23.09 -44.85
C LEU A 50 45.02 -23.24 -44.60
N VAL A 51 44.34 -24.18 -45.29
CA VAL A 51 42.90 -24.44 -45.13
C VAL A 51 42.60 -24.91 -43.72
N GLN A 52 43.37 -25.87 -43.20
CA GLN A 52 43.26 -26.34 -41.82
C GLN A 52 43.49 -25.20 -40.82
N ARG A 53 44.57 -24.43 -40.99
CA ARG A 53 44.90 -23.33 -40.08
C ARG A 53 43.84 -22.22 -40.06
N GLN A 54 43.26 -21.92 -41.23
CA GLN A 54 42.15 -20.96 -41.34
C GLN A 54 40.89 -21.52 -40.68
N TRP A 55 40.57 -22.79 -40.89
CA TRP A 55 39.44 -23.44 -40.23
C TRP A 55 39.60 -23.46 -38.71
N ASP A 56 40.76 -23.79 -38.16
CA ASP A 56 41.00 -23.78 -36.70
C ASP A 56 40.76 -22.39 -36.10
N THR A 57 41.07 -21.33 -36.86
CA THR A 57 40.79 -19.95 -36.46
C THR A 57 39.29 -19.66 -36.51
N VAL A 58 38.59 -20.10 -37.56
CA VAL A 58 37.16 -19.88 -37.75
C VAL A 58 36.29 -20.71 -36.80
N ALA A 59 36.69 -21.95 -36.51
CA ALA A 59 35.99 -22.91 -35.66
C ALA A 59 35.70 -22.33 -34.27
N GLN A 60 36.63 -21.54 -33.73
CA GLN A 60 36.49 -20.87 -32.43
C GLN A 60 35.33 -19.86 -32.38
N PHE A 61 34.95 -19.27 -33.53
CA PHE A 61 33.86 -18.30 -33.57
C PHE A 61 32.50 -18.91 -33.25
N ARG A 62 32.28 -20.21 -33.44
CA ARG A 62 31.02 -20.87 -33.06
C ARG A 62 30.67 -20.60 -31.61
N ALA A 63 31.58 -20.92 -30.70
CA ALA A 63 31.37 -20.73 -29.27
C ALA A 63 31.15 -19.25 -28.92
N GLN A 64 31.87 -18.34 -29.58
CA GLN A 64 31.72 -16.90 -29.36
C GLN A 64 30.37 -16.36 -29.84
N ILE A 65 29.92 -16.78 -31.03
CA ILE A 65 28.62 -16.39 -31.60
C ILE A 65 27.51 -16.92 -30.71
N THR A 66 27.52 -18.22 -30.38
CA THR A 66 26.53 -18.85 -29.49
C THR A 66 26.48 -18.15 -28.13
N TYR A 67 27.63 -17.85 -27.51
CA TYR A 67 27.69 -17.18 -26.22
C TYR A 67 27.11 -15.76 -26.28
N LYS A 68 27.53 -14.94 -27.25
CA LYS A 68 27.05 -13.56 -27.40
C LYS A 68 25.56 -13.51 -27.75
N ALA A 69 25.12 -14.33 -28.70
CA ALA A 69 23.71 -14.48 -29.08
C ALA A 69 22.85 -14.83 -27.84
N THR A 70 23.29 -15.82 -27.06
CA THR A 70 22.61 -16.22 -25.83
C THR A 70 22.56 -15.09 -24.78
N LEU A 71 23.62 -14.28 -24.68
CA LEU A 71 23.66 -13.15 -23.75
C LEU A 71 22.74 -12.00 -24.18
N SER A 72 22.65 -11.70 -25.48
CA SER A 72 21.79 -10.65 -26.03
C SER A 72 20.30 -10.91 -25.80
N LEU A 73 19.88 -12.18 -25.64
CA LEU A 73 18.50 -12.51 -25.25
C LEU A 73 18.07 -11.95 -23.88
N ARG A 74 18.99 -11.38 -23.09
CA ARG A 74 18.66 -10.69 -21.83
C ARG A 74 18.07 -9.29 -22.05
N ASP A 75 18.32 -8.65 -23.19
CA ASP A 75 17.90 -7.28 -23.46
C ASP A 75 16.40 -7.19 -23.80
N SER A 76 15.59 -6.60 -22.91
CA SER A 76 14.14 -6.44 -23.08
C SER A 76 13.74 -5.38 -24.10
N SER A 77 14.69 -4.59 -24.58
CA SER A 77 14.44 -3.56 -25.60
C SER A 77 14.64 -4.06 -27.04
N SER A 78 15.10 -5.30 -27.22
CA SER A 78 15.32 -5.87 -28.55
C SER A 78 14.01 -6.03 -29.32
N SER A 79 14.05 -5.74 -30.63
CA SER A 79 12.91 -5.91 -31.53
C SER A 79 12.53 -7.38 -31.69
N LEU A 80 11.32 -7.64 -32.17
CA LEU A 80 10.84 -8.99 -32.46
C LEU A 80 11.75 -9.69 -33.49
N GLU A 81 12.17 -8.94 -34.50
CA GLU A 81 13.03 -9.38 -35.60
C GLU A 81 14.43 -9.74 -35.10
N ASP A 82 15.02 -8.89 -34.25
CA ASP A 82 16.35 -9.14 -33.68
C ASP A 82 16.34 -10.40 -32.80
N VAL A 83 15.31 -10.56 -31.97
CA VAL A 83 15.16 -11.76 -31.14
C VAL A 83 14.98 -13.00 -32.01
N CYS A 84 14.15 -12.95 -33.04
CA CYS A 84 13.99 -14.06 -33.99
C CYS A 84 15.32 -14.43 -34.66
N SER A 85 16.07 -13.44 -35.13
CA SER A 85 17.41 -13.59 -35.73
C SER A 85 18.39 -14.27 -34.77
N ILE A 86 18.42 -13.84 -33.51
CA ILE A 86 19.26 -14.46 -32.46
C ILE A 86 18.85 -15.91 -32.21
N LEU A 87 17.56 -16.20 -32.06
CA LEU A 87 17.05 -17.54 -31.77
C LEU A 87 17.31 -18.50 -32.93
N LEU A 88 17.12 -18.03 -34.16
CA LEU A 88 17.43 -18.77 -35.37
C LEU A 88 18.92 -19.07 -35.48
N THR A 89 19.78 -18.11 -35.10
CA THR A 89 21.23 -18.33 -35.03
C THR A 89 21.57 -19.49 -34.10
N LEU A 90 20.95 -19.54 -32.91
CA LEU A 90 21.16 -20.62 -31.95
C LEU A 90 20.63 -21.96 -32.47
N HIS A 91 19.46 -21.97 -33.12
CA HIS A 91 18.89 -23.17 -33.73
C HIS A 91 19.80 -23.75 -34.82
N LEU A 92 20.24 -22.91 -35.77
CA LEU A 92 21.02 -23.35 -36.92
C LEU A 92 22.47 -23.72 -36.55
N LEU A 93 23.12 -22.95 -35.67
CA LEU A 93 24.52 -23.24 -35.28
C LEU A 93 24.63 -24.49 -34.42
N GLU A 94 23.77 -24.62 -33.40
CA GLU A 94 23.84 -25.71 -32.43
C GLU A 94 23.01 -26.93 -32.81
N SER A 95 22.23 -26.86 -33.90
CA SER A 95 21.30 -27.92 -34.33
C SER A 95 20.34 -28.32 -33.20
N ARG A 96 19.90 -27.34 -32.39
CA ARG A 96 19.03 -27.57 -31.22
C ARG A 96 17.56 -27.62 -31.63
N PRO A 97 16.74 -28.49 -31.02
CA PRO A 97 15.29 -28.41 -31.14
C PRO A 97 14.76 -27.00 -30.80
N LEU A 98 13.72 -26.54 -31.49
CA LEU A 98 13.14 -25.22 -31.23
C LEU A 98 12.62 -25.05 -29.79
N ILE A 99 12.14 -26.13 -29.17
CA ILE A 99 11.72 -26.12 -27.75
C ILE A 99 12.87 -25.78 -26.79
N ASP A 100 14.09 -26.23 -27.09
CA ASP A 100 15.27 -25.93 -26.28
C ASP A 100 15.67 -24.45 -26.47
N VAL A 101 15.52 -23.94 -27.70
CA VAL A 101 15.78 -22.53 -28.03
C VAL A 101 14.79 -21.62 -27.29
N LEU A 102 13.50 -21.97 -27.26
CA LEU A 102 12.49 -21.29 -26.42
C LEU A 102 12.86 -21.33 -24.93
N THR A 103 13.30 -22.49 -24.44
CA THR A 103 13.70 -22.66 -23.03
C THR A 103 14.90 -21.78 -22.68
N ILE A 104 15.90 -21.68 -23.57
CA ILE A 104 17.05 -20.80 -23.42
C ILE A 104 16.59 -19.34 -23.38
N PHE A 105 15.70 -18.93 -24.29
CA PHE A 105 15.13 -17.58 -24.30
C PHE A 105 14.49 -17.21 -22.96
N LEU A 106 13.53 -18.03 -22.51
CA LEU A 106 12.81 -17.79 -21.25
C LEU A 106 13.75 -17.79 -20.05
N ALA A 107 14.77 -18.65 -20.03
CA ALA A 107 15.79 -18.66 -18.98
C ALA A 107 16.64 -17.39 -18.94
N GLN A 108 17.02 -16.82 -20.09
CA GLN A 108 17.76 -15.56 -20.14
C GLN A 108 16.87 -14.37 -19.74
N ARG A 109 15.61 -14.37 -20.19
CA ARG A 109 14.60 -13.39 -19.76
C ARG A 109 14.36 -13.42 -18.27
N ALA A 110 14.25 -14.61 -17.66
CA ALA A 110 14.15 -14.76 -16.22
C ALA A 110 15.37 -14.17 -15.48
N ARG A 111 16.59 -14.39 -15.96
CA ARG A 111 17.80 -13.82 -15.36
C ARG A 111 17.84 -12.30 -15.45
N SER A 112 17.40 -11.74 -16.57
CA SER A 112 17.28 -10.29 -16.75
C SER A 112 16.25 -9.69 -15.80
N LEU A 113 15.08 -10.31 -15.72
CA LEU A 113 14.01 -9.95 -14.79
C LEU A 113 14.49 -9.96 -13.32
N GLN A 114 15.20 -11.00 -12.91
CA GLN A 114 15.78 -11.09 -11.57
C GLN A 114 16.80 -9.98 -11.28
N ALA A 115 17.56 -9.54 -12.28
CA ALA A 115 18.46 -8.40 -12.14
C ALA A 115 17.69 -7.08 -11.95
N ILE A 116 16.57 -6.89 -12.65
CA ILE A 116 15.69 -5.72 -12.49
C ILE A 116 15.06 -5.71 -11.08
N LEU A 117 14.49 -6.84 -10.66
CA LEU A 117 13.90 -7.03 -9.33
C LEU A 117 14.91 -6.76 -8.20
N SER A 118 16.15 -7.22 -8.37
CA SER A 118 17.21 -7.05 -7.38
C SER A 118 17.79 -5.63 -7.30
N ARG A 119 17.69 -4.83 -8.37
CA ARG A 119 18.16 -3.43 -8.37
C ARG A 119 17.22 -2.54 -7.58
N SER A 120 15.93 -2.74 -7.77
CA SER A 120 14.89 -1.93 -7.12
C SER A 120 14.93 -2.02 -5.59
N THR A 121 15.26 -3.19 -5.04
CA THR A 121 15.38 -3.38 -3.57
C THR A 121 16.61 -2.72 -2.95
N LYS A 122 17.62 -2.35 -3.74
CA LYS A 122 18.92 -1.83 -3.27
C LYS A 122 19.08 -0.32 -3.39
N SER A 123 18.02 0.42 -3.69
CA SER A 123 18.00 1.89 -3.63
C SER A 123 18.16 2.44 -2.19
N ALA A 124 18.28 1.57 -1.18
CA ALA A 124 18.86 1.94 0.10
C ALA A 124 20.32 2.44 -0.09
N PRO A 125 20.69 3.58 0.51
CA PRO A 125 21.78 4.46 0.07
C PRO A 125 23.17 3.90 0.40
N ASN A 126 23.57 2.82 -0.26
CA ASN A 126 24.92 2.31 -0.16
C ASN A 126 25.77 2.88 -1.30
N GLY A 127 26.38 4.05 -1.06
CA GLY A 127 27.71 4.28 -1.61
C GLY A 127 28.01 5.58 -2.36
N SER A 128 27.27 6.68 -2.21
CA SER A 128 27.87 8.00 -2.44
C SER A 128 28.05 8.72 -1.12
N SER A 129 29.31 8.77 -0.71
CA SER A 129 29.89 9.42 0.45
C SER A 129 29.57 10.91 0.51
N SER A 130 28.36 11.26 0.95
CA SER A 130 28.13 12.52 1.65
C SER A 130 28.39 12.26 3.13
N LEU A 131 29.69 12.29 3.48
CA LEU A 131 30.10 12.42 4.87
C LEU A 131 29.61 13.79 5.36
N ASN A 132 28.79 13.75 6.40
CA ASN A 132 28.26 14.88 7.18
C ASN A 132 26.97 15.53 6.65
N GLY A 133 25.85 15.09 7.23
CA GLY A 133 24.77 16.00 7.62
C GLY A 133 23.39 15.62 7.09
N GLY A 134 22.66 14.81 7.87
CA GLY A 134 21.20 14.67 7.79
C GLY A 134 20.66 13.96 6.54
N ALA A 135 20.26 12.70 6.69
CA ALA A 135 19.39 12.06 5.70
C ALA A 135 18.04 12.81 5.71
N PHE A 136 17.87 13.77 4.79
CA PHE A 136 16.58 14.42 4.62
C PHE A 136 15.54 13.36 4.24
N PRO A 137 14.35 13.36 4.87
CA PRO A 137 13.30 12.41 4.52
C PRO A 137 12.98 12.56 3.03
N LYS A 138 13.10 11.47 2.26
CA LYS A 138 12.69 11.42 0.85
C LYS A 138 11.28 12.00 0.75
N SER A 139 11.05 12.90 -0.20
CA SER A 139 9.71 13.47 -0.38
C SER A 139 8.72 12.35 -0.74
N LYS A 140 7.49 12.41 -0.21
CA LYS A 140 6.45 11.40 -0.45
C LYS A 140 6.27 11.11 -1.96
N LYS A 141 6.30 12.17 -2.78
CA LYS A 141 6.21 12.07 -4.24
C LYS A 141 7.35 11.28 -4.89
N ALA A 142 8.56 11.35 -4.33
CA ALA A 142 9.70 10.61 -4.84
C ALA A 142 9.54 9.10 -4.61
N ILE A 143 9.02 8.70 -3.43
CA ILE A 143 8.76 7.29 -3.10
C ILE A 143 7.70 6.72 -4.05
N THR A 144 6.56 7.39 -4.22
CA THR A 144 5.50 6.93 -5.13
C THR A 144 5.99 6.79 -6.57
N ARG A 145 6.87 7.70 -7.03
CA ARG A 145 7.50 7.60 -8.35
C ARG A 145 8.48 6.43 -8.44
N GLU A 146 9.31 6.22 -7.43
CA GLU A 146 10.28 5.12 -7.37
C GLU A 146 9.57 3.75 -7.42
N VAL A 147 8.49 3.58 -6.65
CA VAL A 147 7.65 2.37 -6.69
C VAL A 147 7.05 2.16 -8.09
N ARG A 148 6.56 3.23 -8.72
CA ARG A 148 6.00 3.18 -10.08
C ARG A 148 7.06 2.78 -11.11
N GLU A 149 8.23 3.43 -11.12
CA GLU A 149 9.32 3.14 -12.06
C GLU A 149 9.83 1.70 -11.89
N GLY A 150 9.95 1.23 -10.65
CA GLY A 150 10.33 -0.15 -10.36
C GLY A 150 9.30 -1.16 -10.88
N LEU A 151 8.02 -0.87 -10.69
CA LEU A 151 6.92 -1.70 -11.16
C LEU A 151 6.82 -1.69 -12.71
N GLU A 152 6.96 -0.53 -13.34
CA GLU A 152 6.97 -0.34 -14.80
C GLU A 152 8.06 -1.16 -15.47
N GLY A 153 9.30 -1.07 -14.98
CA GLY A 153 10.43 -1.81 -15.56
C GLY A 153 10.25 -3.34 -15.49
N VAL A 154 9.66 -3.85 -14.40
CA VAL A 154 9.36 -5.29 -14.28
C VAL A 154 8.21 -5.70 -15.16
N LEU A 155 7.10 -4.95 -15.13
CA LEU A 155 5.90 -5.27 -15.89
C LEU A 155 6.16 -5.20 -17.40
N ASP A 156 6.93 -4.21 -17.87
CA ASP A 156 7.35 -4.12 -19.27
C ASP A 156 8.24 -5.29 -19.68
N ALA A 157 9.16 -5.74 -18.81
CA ALA A 157 9.99 -6.91 -19.09
C ALA A 157 9.16 -8.20 -19.18
N ILE A 158 8.13 -8.36 -18.34
CA ILE A 158 7.20 -9.49 -18.38
C ILE A 158 6.38 -9.45 -19.67
N ALA A 159 5.70 -8.33 -19.94
CA ALA A 159 4.84 -8.17 -21.12
C ALA A 159 5.63 -8.33 -22.42
N SER A 160 6.79 -7.67 -22.53
CA SER A 160 7.67 -7.80 -23.71
C SER A 160 8.13 -9.24 -23.94
N THR A 161 8.48 -9.97 -22.88
CA THR A 161 8.91 -11.38 -23.01
C THR A 161 7.78 -12.25 -23.56
N VAL A 162 6.57 -12.07 -23.05
CA VAL A 162 5.38 -12.81 -23.46
C VAL A 162 5.01 -12.47 -24.91
N ASP A 163 4.95 -11.18 -25.25
CA ASP A 163 4.64 -10.71 -26.60
C ASP A 163 5.65 -11.23 -27.64
N VAL A 164 6.94 -11.17 -27.32
CA VAL A 164 8.01 -11.66 -28.19
C VAL A 164 7.97 -13.18 -28.32
N ALA A 165 7.74 -13.92 -27.23
CA ALA A 165 7.62 -15.38 -27.28
C ALA A 165 6.47 -15.80 -28.21
N ARG A 166 5.30 -15.16 -28.07
CA ARG A 166 4.14 -15.40 -28.94
C ARG A 166 4.43 -15.02 -30.38
N GLY A 167 5.00 -13.84 -30.63
CA GLY A 167 5.29 -13.38 -31.99
C GLY A 167 6.32 -14.25 -32.72
N VAL A 168 7.30 -14.79 -32.01
CA VAL A 168 8.34 -15.64 -32.62
C VAL A 168 7.90 -17.08 -32.77
N PHE A 169 7.21 -17.67 -31.79
CA PHE A 169 6.97 -19.12 -31.73
C PHE A 169 5.51 -19.56 -31.88
N CYS A 170 4.52 -18.69 -31.68
CA CYS A 170 3.11 -19.07 -31.80
C CYS A 170 2.56 -18.76 -33.18
N ASP A 171 1.95 -19.77 -33.80
CA ASP A 171 1.11 -19.57 -34.99
C ASP A 171 -0.22 -18.92 -34.56
N ARG A 172 -0.61 -17.82 -35.20
CA ARG A 172 -1.87 -17.12 -34.89
C ARG A 172 -3.05 -17.72 -35.61
N SER A 173 -2.81 -18.22 -36.82
CA SER A 173 -3.76 -18.94 -37.64
C SER A 173 -3.00 -19.82 -38.64
N HIS A 174 -3.71 -20.69 -39.37
CA HIS A 174 -3.10 -21.41 -40.50
C HIS A 174 -2.56 -20.47 -41.59
N GLU A 175 -3.07 -19.23 -41.65
CA GLU A 175 -2.69 -18.23 -42.64
C GLU A 175 -1.60 -17.26 -42.13
N ASP A 176 -1.38 -17.20 -40.81
CA ASP A 176 -0.34 -16.37 -40.17
C ASP A 176 0.55 -17.24 -39.26
N PRO A 177 1.49 -18.00 -39.87
CA PRO A 177 2.45 -18.79 -39.12
C PRO A 177 3.40 -17.90 -38.32
N SER A 178 3.99 -18.47 -37.27
CA SER A 178 4.95 -17.78 -36.42
C SER A 178 6.10 -17.18 -37.23
N LEU A 179 6.70 -16.09 -36.72
CA LEU A 179 7.80 -15.43 -37.43
C LEU A 179 8.96 -16.40 -37.69
N LEU A 180 9.25 -17.29 -36.74
CA LEU A 180 10.31 -18.28 -36.91
C LEU A 180 9.96 -19.33 -37.97
N SER A 181 8.74 -19.87 -37.95
CA SER A 181 8.25 -20.81 -38.97
C SER A 181 8.34 -20.20 -40.38
N ARG A 182 7.97 -18.93 -40.52
CA ARG A 182 8.03 -18.19 -41.79
C ARG A 182 9.45 -18.03 -42.31
N VAL A 183 10.40 -17.71 -41.43
CA VAL A 183 11.82 -17.59 -41.82
C VAL A 183 12.39 -18.95 -42.18
N LEU A 184 12.09 -20.01 -41.44
CA LEU A 184 12.54 -21.37 -41.76
C LEU A 184 11.99 -21.86 -43.11
N LEU A 185 10.71 -21.61 -43.38
CA LEU A 185 10.09 -21.88 -44.69
C LEU A 185 10.79 -21.10 -45.81
N PHE A 186 11.05 -19.81 -45.60
CA PHE A 186 11.77 -18.98 -46.57
C PHE A 186 13.17 -19.52 -46.87
N ILE A 187 13.93 -19.91 -45.82
CA ILE A 187 15.28 -20.48 -45.97
C ILE A 187 15.26 -21.75 -46.83
N GLN A 188 14.25 -22.61 -46.69
CA GLN A 188 14.13 -23.85 -47.47
C GLN A 188 13.45 -23.66 -48.83
N SER A 189 12.70 -22.57 -49.06
CA SER A 189 11.96 -22.37 -50.30
C SER A 189 12.89 -22.09 -51.49
N ASP A 190 12.70 -22.83 -52.60
CA ASP A 190 13.41 -22.60 -53.87
C ASP A 190 12.68 -21.64 -54.80
N VAL A 191 11.43 -21.33 -54.48
CA VAL A 191 10.62 -20.36 -55.22
C VAL A 191 11.06 -18.96 -54.79
N PRO A 192 11.37 -18.03 -55.73
CA PRO A 192 11.56 -16.63 -55.39
C PRO A 192 10.23 -16.08 -54.85
N VAL A 193 10.08 -16.07 -53.53
CA VAL A 193 8.88 -15.59 -52.85
C VAL A 193 8.77 -14.10 -53.16
N THR A 194 7.84 -13.73 -54.03
CA THR A 194 7.49 -12.34 -54.36
C THR A 194 6.76 -11.63 -53.24
N ASP A 195 6.39 -12.34 -52.17
CA ASP A 195 5.59 -11.81 -51.08
C ASP A 195 6.42 -11.03 -50.06
N THR A 196 6.00 -9.78 -49.89
CA THR A 196 6.45 -8.75 -48.94
C THR A 196 6.27 -9.12 -47.47
N ALA A 197 6.03 -10.39 -47.14
CA ALA A 197 5.56 -10.79 -45.84
C ALA A 197 6.66 -10.71 -44.76
N LEU A 198 7.91 -11.11 -45.08
CA LEU A 198 8.99 -11.18 -44.08
C LEU A 198 9.71 -9.83 -43.91
N PRO A 199 10.11 -9.44 -42.68
CA PRO A 199 10.96 -8.29 -42.45
C PRO A 199 12.32 -8.40 -43.17
N PRO A 200 12.85 -7.31 -43.76
CA PRO A 200 14.06 -7.37 -44.59
C PRO A 200 15.30 -7.85 -43.82
N GLN A 201 15.36 -7.63 -42.51
CA GLN A 201 16.45 -8.09 -41.65
C GLN A 201 16.52 -9.62 -41.56
N LEU A 202 15.39 -10.31 -41.80
CA LEU A 202 15.27 -11.77 -41.74
C LEU A 202 15.29 -12.43 -43.13
N GLN A 203 15.20 -11.63 -44.21
CA GLN A 203 15.29 -12.11 -45.60
C GLN A 203 16.76 -12.37 -45.99
N MET A 204 17.42 -13.27 -45.27
CA MET A 204 18.83 -13.54 -45.51
C MET A 204 19.02 -14.72 -46.47
N SER A 205 19.81 -14.51 -47.51
CA SER A 205 20.26 -15.56 -48.43
C SER A 205 21.79 -15.58 -48.50
N THR A 206 22.38 -16.71 -48.86
CA THR A 206 23.84 -16.80 -49.05
C THR A 206 24.34 -15.82 -50.10
N GLN A 207 23.58 -15.60 -51.18
CA GLN A 207 23.92 -14.60 -52.19
C GLN A 207 23.95 -13.20 -51.57
N HIS A 208 22.90 -12.80 -50.85
CA HIS A 208 22.85 -11.50 -50.19
C HIS A 208 24.03 -11.34 -49.22
N LEU A 209 24.29 -12.35 -48.40
CA LEU A 209 25.39 -12.38 -47.44
C LEU A 209 26.75 -12.18 -48.12
N LEU A 210 27.04 -12.91 -49.20
CA LEU A 210 28.28 -12.77 -49.96
C LEU A 210 28.42 -11.39 -50.63
N TYR A 211 27.32 -10.80 -51.11
CA TYR A 211 27.32 -9.44 -51.66
C TYR A 211 27.57 -8.35 -50.63
N THR A 212 27.25 -8.58 -49.35
CA THR A 212 27.50 -7.62 -48.27
C THR A 212 28.96 -7.62 -47.78
N LEU A 213 29.78 -8.58 -48.20
CA LEU A 213 31.17 -8.68 -47.78
C LEU A 213 32.08 -7.74 -48.62
N PRO A 214 33.22 -7.28 -48.06
CA PRO A 214 34.14 -6.36 -48.74
C PRO A 214 34.72 -6.89 -50.07
N SER A 215 34.66 -8.21 -50.29
CA SER A 215 35.21 -8.89 -51.47
C SER A 215 34.13 -9.53 -52.35
N ALA A 216 32.94 -8.92 -52.44
CA ALA A 216 31.78 -9.39 -53.20
C ALA A 216 32.10 -9.85 -54.63
N SER A 217 33.01 -9.16 -55.33
CA SER A 217 33.43 -9.52 -56.70
C SER A 217 34.13 -10.88 -56.79
N HIS A 218 34.92 -11.26 -55.77
CA HIS A 218 35.60 -12.55 -55.74
C HIS A 218 34.64 -13.69 -55.42
N PHE A 219 33.60 -13.42 -54.61
CA PHE A 219 32.58 -14.41 -54.29
C PHE A 219 31.64 -14.72 -55.45
N ALA A 220 31.59 -13.87 -56.48
CA ALA A 220 30.88 -14.16 -57.73
C ALA A 220 31.49 -15.34 -58.51
N LEU A 221 32.78 -15.62 -58.30
CA LEU A 221 33.51 -16.74 -58.92
C LEU A 221 33.28 -18.08 -58.21
N LEU A 222 32.62 -18.08 -57.05
CA LEU A 222 32.32 -19.32 -56.35
C LEU A 222 31.38 -20.22 -57.16
N PRO A 223 31.55 -21.55 -57.08
CA PRO A 223 30.60 -22.52 -57.60
C PRO A 223 29.14 -22.21 -57.24
N SER A 224 28.20 -22.57 -58.14
CA SER A 224 26.77 -22.27 -57.96
C SER A 224 26.21 -22.89 -56.69
N ASN A 225 26.59 -24.13 -56.37
CA ASN A 225 26.21 -24.84 -55.14
C ASN A 225 26.61 -24.09 -53.86
N ILE A 226 27.77 -23.42 -53.83
CA ILE A 226 28.20 -22.59 -52.69
C ILE A 226 27.41 -21.28 -52.65
N ARG A 227 27.19 -20.64 -53.81
CA ARG A 227 26.41 -19.38 -53.89
C ARG A 227 24.93 -19.58 -53.55
N SER A 228 24.36 -20.75 -53.83
CA SER A 228 22.98 -21.12 -53.50
C SER A 228 22.87 -21.93 -52.21
N TYR A 229 23.95 -22.05 -51.42
CA TYR A 229 23.92 -22.80 -50.18
C TYR A 229 22.80 -22.31 -49.26
N LYS A 230 22.08 -23.24 -48.64
CA LYS A 230 21.06 -22.99 -47.62
C LYS A 230 21.32 -23.96 -46.46
N PRO A 231 21.38 -23.49 -45.20
CA PRO A 231 21.40 -24.38 -44.06
C PRO A 231 20.23 -25.34 -44.12
N TYR A 232 20.50 -26.65 -44.13
CA TYR A 232 19.45 -27.66 -44.18
C TYR A 232 18.67 -27.64 -42.86
N VAL A 233 17.34 -27.56 -42.98
CA VAL A 233 16.40 -27.66 -41.86
C VAL A 233 15.30 -28.60 -42.31
N ASP A 234 15.17 -29.74 -41.64
CA ASP A 234 14.05 -30.64 -41.86
C ASP A 234 12.78 -30.02 -41.25
N LEU A 235 11.95 -29.42 -42.10
CA LEU A 235 10.69 -28.79 -41.71
C LEU A 235 9.62 -29.79 -41.25
N ALA A 236 9.74 -31.06 -41.67
CA ALA A 236 8.83 -32.13 -41.24
C ALA A 236 9.22 -32.71 -39.87
N SER A 237 10.44 -32.46 -39.41
CA SER A 237 10.93 -32.94 -38.13
C SER A 237 10.28 -32.22 -36.95
N ALA A 238 10.05 -32.98 -35.87
CA ALA A 238 9.69 -32.45 -34.56
C ALA A 238 10.76 -31.51 -33.96
N MET A 239 11.98 -31.48 -34.52
CA MET A 239 13.03 -30.55 -34.10
C MET A 239 12.80 -29.11 -34.61
N SER A 240 12.09 -28.96 -35.72
CA SER A 240 11.88 -27.68 -36.43
C SER A 240 10.43 -27.19 -36.33
N SER A 241 9.58 -27.95 -35.64
CA SER A 241 8.19 -27.59 -35.37
C SER A 241 7.94 -27.51 -33.87
N LEU A 242 7.16 -26.53 -33.45
CA LEU A 242 6.72 -26.35 -32.07
C LEU A 242 5.20 -26.38 -32.06
N SER A 243 4.61 -27.22 -31.20
CA SER A 243 3.16 -27.15 -31.04
C SER A 243 2.79 -25.91 -30.24
N SER A 244 1.75 -25.19 -30.68
CA SER A 244 1.23 -24.02 -29.95
C SER A 244 0.91 -24.34 -28.47
N THR A 245 0.48 -25.58 -28.18
CA THR A 245 0.25 -26.07 -26.82
C THR A 245 1.51 -26.11 -25.97
N GLN A 246 2.66 -26.52 -26.52
CA GLN A 246 3.94 -26.56 -25.81
C GLN A 246 4.44 -25.15 -25.51
N VAL A 247 4.32 -24.22 -26.47
CA VAL A 247 4.71 -22.83 -26.28
C VAL A 247 3.87 -22.19 -25.17
N THR A 248 2.54 -22.32 -25.24
CA THR A 248 1.63 -21.80 -24.22
C THR A 248 1.90 -22.40 -22.84
N LEU A 249 2.17 -23.69 -22.75
CA LEU A 249 2.51 -24.33 -21.48
C LEU A 249 3.80 -23.74 -20.88
N ARG A 250 4.90 -23.70 -21.65
CA ARG A 250 6.18 -23.15 -21.17
C ARG A 250 6.09 -21.66 -20.84
N LEU A 251 5.33 -20.90 -21.62
CA LEU A 251 5.16 -19.47 -21.42
C LEU A 251 4.33 -19.19 -20.17
N SER A 252 3.25 -19.94 -19.93
CA SER A 252 2.44 -19.82 -18.72
C SER A 252 3.20 -20.24 -17.44
N GLU A 253 4.01 -21.31 -17.50
CA GLU A 253 4.92 -21.70 -16.41
C GLU A 253 5.90 -20.57 -16.07
N TRP A 254 6.51 -19.96 -17.11
CA TRP A 254 7.44 -18.84 -16.94
C TRP A 254 6.74 -17.59 -16.38
N PHE A 255 5.58 -17.23 -16.94
CA PHE A 255 4.80 -16.07 -16.55
C PHE A 255 4.36 -16.17 -15.09
N SER A 256 3.76 -17.29 -14.68
CA SER A 256 3.32 -17.50 -13.30
C SER A 256 4.48 -17.40 -12.30
N LYS A 257 5.66 -17.92 -12.66
CA LYS A 257 6.88 -17.73 -11.86
C LYS A 257 7.30 -16.26 -11.79
N ALA A 258 7.30 -15.55 -12.91
CA ALA A 258 7.65 -14.13 -12.97
C ALA A 258 6.69 -13.26 -12.14
N VAL A 259 5.38 -13.57 -12.17
CA VAL A 259 4.35 -12.90 -11.35
C VAL A 259 4.55 -13.20 -9.87
N THR A 260 4.90 -14.44 -9.51
CA THR A 260 5.23 -14.81 -8.12
C THR A 260 6.45 -14.05 -7.60
N ASP A 261 7.49 -13.95 -8.44
CA ASP A 261 8.69 -13.17 -8.13
C ASP A 261 8.39 -11.67 -7.98
N LEU A 262 7.53 -11.12 -8.85
CA LEU A 262 7.02 -9.76 -8.74
C LEU A 262 6.24 -9.55 -7.43
N ARG A 263 5.29 -10.45 -7.09
CA ARG A 263 4.47 -10.34 -5.86
C ARG A 263 5.35 -10.10 -4.64
N ARG A 264 6.36 -10.96 -4.45
CA ARG A 264 7.30 -10.88 -3.31
C ARG A 264 8.02 -9.53 -3.21
N VAL A 265 8.46 -8.98 -4.33
CA VAL A 265 9.24 -7.73 -4.33
C VAL A 265 8.32 -6.50 -4.24
N ALA A 266 7.17 -6.54 -4.92
CA ALA A 266 6.17 -5.49 -4.90
C ALA A 266 5.56 -5.31 -3.50
N GLU A 267 5.39 -6.37 -2.71
CA GLU A 267 5.00 -6.24 -1.30
C GLU A 267 5.96 -5.34 -0.50
N GLY A 268 7.27 -5.45 -0.75
CA GLY A 268 8.28 -4.58 -0.14
C GLY A 268 8.17 -3.13 -0.62
N TRP A 269 7.98 -2.91 -1.92
CA TRP A 269 7.80 -1.56 -2.47
C TRP A 269 6.53 -0.87 -1.95
N PHE A 270 5.41 -1.60 -1.91
CA PHE A 270 4.15 -1.06 -1.40
C PHE A 270 4.21 -0.77 0.09
N ALA A 271 5.01 -1.51 0.87
CA ALA A 271 5.20 -1.23 2.29
C ALA A 271 5.78 0.17 2.57
N GLU A 272 6.49 0.76 1.60
CA GLU A 272 7.02 2.14 1.70
C GLU A 272 5.94 3.22 1.50
N LEU A 273 4.80 2.86 0.91
CA LEU A 273 3.67 3.77 0.70
C LEU A 273 2.92 3.94 2.02
N ARG A 274 2.95 5.15 2.58
CA ARG A 274 2.38 5.45 3.91
C ARG A 274 0.97 6.02 3.89
N THR A 275 0.48 6.45 2.72
CA THR A 275 -0.84 7.06 2.59
C THR A 275 -1.71 6.25 1.64
N LEU A 276 -3.02 6.21 1.89
CA LEU A 276 -3.97 5.54 1.00
C LEU A 276 -3.93 6.16 -0.40
N LYS A 277 -3.81 7.49 -0.47
CA LYS A 277 -3.69 8.24 -1.72
C LYS A 277 -2.54 7.73 -2.61
N ASP A 278 -1.38 7.46 -2.02
CA ASP A 278 -0.22 6.95 -2.76
C ASP A 278 -0.47 5.52 -3.28
N VAL A 279 -1.02 4.64 -2.43
CA VAL A 279 -1.38 3.26 -2.83
C VAL A 279 -2.36 3.27 -4.01
N TRP A 280 -3.39 4.10 -3.94
CA TRP A 280 -4.39 4.20 -5.01
C TRP A 280 -3.86 4.87 -6.27
N ALA A 281 -2.90 5.79 -6.15
CA ALA A 281 -2.24 6.40 -7.31
C ALA A 281 -1.44 5.35 -8.09
N VAL A 282 -0.67 4.50 -7.40
CA VAL A 282 0.08 3.40 -8.03
C VAL A 282 -0.88 2.39 -8.65
N ARG A 283 -1.94 1.98 -7.92
CA ARG A 283 -2.94 1.04 -8.45
C ARG A 283 -3.68 1.58 -9.68
N SER A 284 -4.06 2.86 -9.67
CA SER A 284 -4.72 3.49 -10.82
C SER A 284 -3.81 3.50 -12.04
N TRP A 285 -2.55 3.91 -11.85
CA TRP A 285 -1.55 3.86 -12.91
C TRP A 285 -1.34 2.44 -13.44
N PHE A 286 -1.27 1.45 -12.56
CA PHE A 286 -1.14 0.05 -12.96
C PHE A 286 -2.32 -0.40 -13.83
N ASN A 287 -3.56 -0.03 -13.46
CA ASN A 287 -4.74 -0.34 -14.28
C ASN A 287 -4.70 0.37 -15.64
N ASP A 288 -4.17 1.59 -15.71
CA ASP A 288 -3.97 2.32 -16.97
C ASP A 288 -2.92 1.62 -17.85
N TRP A 289 -1.80 1.21 -17.24
CA TRP A 289 -0.74 0.44 -17.90
C TRP A 289 -1.30 -0.90 -18.42
N LEU A 290 -2.07 -1.61 -17.60
CA LEU A 290 -2.64 -2.91 -17.96
C LEU A 290 -3.60 -2.80 -19.15
N ARG A 291 -4.41 -1.73 -19.22
CA ARG A 291 -5.29 -1.45 -20.36
C ARG A 291 -4.53 -1.06 -21.63
N ALA A 292 -3.35 -0.47 -21.50
CA ALA A 292 -2.52 -0.08 -22.64
C ALA A 292 -1.73 -1.25 -23.24
N LYS A 293 -1.47 -2.31 -22.47
CA LYS A 293 -0.73 -3.49 -22.91
C LYS A 293 -1.65 -4.56 -23.47
N LYS A 294 -1.15 -5.35 -24.43
CA LYS A 294 -1.90 -6.41 -25.13
C LYS A 294 -1.63 -7.79 -24.52
N LEU A 295 -1.84 -7.92 -23.21
CA LEU A 295 -1.77 -9.21 -22.54
C LEU A 295 -3.04 -10.04 -22.83
N GLU A 296 -2.95 -11.36 -22.73
CA GLU A 296 -4.14 -12.20 -22.74
C GLU A 296 -4.99 -11.95 -21.49
N ASP A 297 -6.31 -12.11 -21.59
CA ASP A 297 -7.24 -11.80 -20.48
C ASP A 297 -6.87 -12.52 -19.17
N ARG A 298 -6.42 -13.78 -19.27
CA ARG A 298 -5.98 -14.57 -18.10
C ARG A 298 -4.75 -13.98 -17.43
N GLU A 299 -3.77 -13.55 -18.22
CA GLU A 299 -2.52 -12.96 -17.72
C GLU A 299 -2.79 -11.60 -17.09
N GLY A 300 -3.63 -10.80 -17.75
CA GLY A 300 -4.06 -9.51 -17.24
C GLY A 300 -4.84 -9.64 -15.93
N GLN A 301 -5.71 -10.65 -15.82
CA GLN A 301 -6.43 -10.96 -14.59
C GLN A 301 -5.49 -11.39 -13.47
N GLU A 302 -4.51 -12.28 -13.73
CA GLU A 302 -3.55 -12.75 -12.73
C GLU A 302 -2.69 -11.58 -12.18
N LEU A 303 -2.20 -10.70 -13.05
CA LEU A 303 -1.48 -9.49 -12.63
C LEU A 303 -2.38 -8.53 -11.85
N ALA A 304 -3.62 -8.33 -12.29
CA ALA A 304 -4.57 -7.45 -11.61
C ALA A 304 -4.96 -7.97 -10.22
N GLU A 305 -5.11 -9.28 -10.06
CA GLU A 305 -5.35 -9.93 -8.78
C GLU A 305 -4.16 -9.72 -7.84
N VAL A 306 -2.93 -9.99 -8.31
CA VAL A 306 -1.71 -9.83 -7.51
C VAL A 306 -1.51 -8.39 -7.03
N ILE A 307 -1.58 -7.41 -7.94
CA ILE A 307 -1.42 -5.99 -7.56
C ILE A 307 -2.62 -5.51 -6.74
N GLY A 308 -3.81 -6.03 -7.00
CA GLY A 308 -5.02 -5.79 -6.22
C GLY A 308 -4.88 -6.23 -4.77
N ASP A 309 -4.40 -7.46 -4.55
CA ASP A 309 -4.12 -8.04 -3.23
C ASP A 309 -3.09 -7.23 -2.46
N ILE A 310 -1.97 -6.89 -3.10
CA ILE A 310 -0.88 -6.12 -2.48
C ILE A 310 -1.38 -4.73 -2.08
N SER A 311 -2.07 -4.05 -3.00
CA SER A 311 -2.65 -2.72 -2.74
C SER A 311 -3.65 -2.78 -1.59
N HIS A 312 -4.51 -3.79 -1.57
CA HIS A 312 -5.51 -3.99 -0.52
C HIS A 312 -4.86 -4.29 0.84
N GLY A 313 -3.89 -5.20 0.88
CA GLY A 313 -3.14 -5.55 2.08
C GLY A 313 -2.40 -4.36 2.66
N GLN A 314 -1.77 -3.52 1.81
CA GLN A 314 -1.11 -2.31 2.27
C GLN A 314 -2.10 -1.25 2.75
N ALA A 315 -3.20 -1.04 2.04
CA ALA A 315 -4.26 -0.11 2.48
C ALA A 315 -4.80 -0.48 3.87
N LEU A 316 -5.03 -1.77 4.13
CA LEU A 316 -5.44 -2.25 5.45
C LEU A 316 -4.39 -2.00 6.54
N LYS A 317 -3.09 -2.17 6.23
CA LYS A 317 -2.01 -1.86 7.17
C LYS A 317 -1.98 -0.38 7.53
N ILE A 318 -2.12 0.51 6.54
CA ILE A 318 -2.19 1.97 6.74
C ILE A 318 -3.39 2.33 7.62
N LEU A 319 -4.59 1.82 7.27
CA LEU A 319 -5.81 2.05 8.04
C LEU A 319 -5.69 1.57 9.49
N ARG A 320 -5.15 0.36 9.71
CA ARG A 320 -4.94 -0.18 11.07
C ARG A 320 -3.98 0.69 11.87
N THR A 321 -2.90 1.16 11.24
CA THR A 321 -1.91 2.04 11.89
C THR A 321 -2.55 3.36 12.26
N ALA A 322 -3.24 4.03 11.32
CA ALA A 322 -3.93 5.29 11.58
C ALA A 322 -5.00 5.18 12.67
N LEU A 323 -5.78 4.09 12.70
CA LEU A 323 -6.75 3.85 13.76
C LEU A 323 -6.09 3.55 15.11
N SER A 324 -4.92 2.90 15.14
CA SER A 324 -4.15 2.71 16.37
C SER A 324 -3.59 4.04 16.87
N ASP A 325 -2.99 4.84 15.99
CA ASP A 325 -2.44 6.15 16.31
C ASP A 325 -3.54 7.08 16.86
N LEU A 326 -4.75 7.02 16.29
CA LEU A 326 -5.92 7.75 16.79
C LEU A 326 -6.31 7.30 18.20
N GLN A 327 -6.33 6.00 18.48
CA GLN A 327 -6.62 5.47 19.82
C GLN A 327 -5.58 5.88 20.86
N ASP A 328 -4.30 5.81 20.49
CA ASP A 328 -3.20 6.15 21.37
C ASP A 328 -3.17 7.66 21.63
N GLY A 329 -3.35 8.48 20.58
CA GLY A 329 -3.51 9.92 20.70
C GLY A 329 -4.66 10.31 21.62
N PHE A 330 -5.84 9.70 21.44
CA PHE A 330 -6.98 9.95 22.33
C PHE A 330 -6.68 9.58 23.79
N ARG A 331 -6.06 8.43 24.03
CA ARG A 331 -5.72 7.95 25.37
C ARG A 331 -4.74 8.89 26.07
N ASP A 332 -3.70 9.31 25.36
CA ASP A 332 -2.67 10.21 25.88
C ASP A 332 -3.25 11.59 26.18
N GLU A 333 -4.06 12.14 25.28
CA GLU A 333 -4.72 13.43 25.51
C GLU A 333 -5.72 13.38 26.66
N LEU A 334 -6.49 12.29 26.77
CA LEU A 334 -7.42 12.07 27.88
C LEU A 334 -6.67 11.97 29.21
N GLN A 335 -5.61 11.16 29.28
CA GLN A 335 -4.82 11.00 30.49
C GLN A 335 -4.16 12.32 30.89
N HIS A 336 -3.61 13.06 29.93
CA HIS A 336 -3.03 14.38 30.17
C HIS A 336 -4.07 15.37 30.70
N ALA A 337 -5.28 15.42 30.14
CA ALA A 337 -6.35 16.28 30.63
C ALA A 337 -6.77 15.92 32.07
N LEU A 338 -6.88 14.63 32.39
CA LEU A 338 -7.20 14.18 33.76
C LEU A 338 -6.10 14.54 34.76
N LEU A 339 -4.82 14.46 34.37
CA LEU A 339 -3.71 14.90 35.20
C LEU A 339 -3.75 16.42 35.44
N GLN A 340 -3.99 17.22 34.41
CA GLN A 340 -4.12 18.68 34.53
C GLN A 340 -5.26 19.09 35.48
N LEU A 341 -6.39 18.38 35.43
CA LEU A 341 -7.50 18.60 36.36
C LEU A 341 -7.12 18.27 37.80
N ARG A 342 -6.39 17.16 38.00
CA ARG A 342 -5.93 16.73 39.32
C ARG A 342 -4.92 17.69 39.95
N ASP A 343 -3.96 18.17 39.15
CA ASP A 343 -2.89 19.05 39.62
C ASP A 343 -3.39 20.48 39.91
N GLY A 344 -4.63 20.80 39.52
CA GLY A 344 -5.25 22.09 39.82
C GLY A 344 -4.58 23.26 39.09
N ALA A 345 -3.99 23.02 37.92
CA ALA A 345 -3.39 24.07 37.10
C ALA A 345 -4.40 25.20 36.81
N ASN A 346 -3.93 26.45 36.66
CA ASN A 346 -4.82 27.61 36.46
C ASN A 346 -5.79 27.44 35.27
N GLU A 347 -5.40 26.70 34.23
CA GLU A 347 -6.28 26.38 33.08
C GLU A 347 -7.41 25.40 33.46
N ALA A 348 -7.19 24.52 34.45
CA ALA A 348 -8.20 23.62 34.99
C ALA A 348 -9.37 24.37 35.64
N PHE A 349 -9.19 25.65 36.01
CA PHE A 349 -10.26 26.46 36.58
C PHE A 349 -11.39 26.72 35.57
N VAL A 350 -11.05 27.03 34.32
CA VAL A 350 -12.04 27.27 33.26
C VAL A 350 -12.76 25.97 32.91
N GLU A 351 -12.04 24.86 32.95
CA GLU A 351 -12.58 23.52 32.72
C GLU A 351 -13.55 23.10 33.81
N SER A 352 -13.27 23.45 35.07
CA SER A 352 -14.11 23.08 36.21
C SER A 352 -15.41 23.87 36.29
N ASN A 353 -15.49 25.00 35.58
CA ASN A 353 -16.67 25.86 35.57
C ASN A 353 -17.09 26.24 34.13
N PRO A 354 -17.74 25.33 33.40
CA PRO A 354 -18.23 25.58 32.04
C PRO A 354 -19.21 26.76 31.95
N ALA A 355 -19.97 27.06 33.01
CA ALA A 355 -20.82 28.26 33.03
C ALA A 355 -19.98 29.54 32.95
N LYS A 356 -18.84 29.60 33.66
CA LYS A 356 -17.91 30.73 33.53
C LYS A 356 -17.33 30.84 32.12
N PHE A 357 -17.04 29.71 31.47
CA PHE A 357 -16.57 29.71 30.08
C PHE A 357 -17.63 30.24 29.11
N LEU A 358 -18.90 29.85 29.29
CA LEU A 358 -20.04 30.33 28.49
C LEU A 358 -20.21 31.85 28.57
N PHE A 359 -20.03 32.43 29.76
CA PHE A 359 -20.18 33.88 29.99
C PHE A 359 -18.85 34.65 29.88
N GLN A 360 -17.76 34.00 29.47
CA GLN A 360 -16.49 34.69 29.29
C GLN A 360 -16.57 35.58 28.05
N PRO A 361 -16.38 36.92 28.18
CA PRO A 361 -16.48 37.81 27.04
C PRO A 361 -15.36 37.51 26.04
N LEU A 362 -15.72 37.24 24.78
CA LEU A 362 -14.74 37.22 23.69
C LEU A 362 -14.42 38.64 23.27
N ALA A 363 -13.14 38.91 23.04
CA ALA A 363 -12.75 40.11 22.31
C ALA A 363 -13.27 40.00 20.87
N PRO A 364 -14.00 41.02 20.35
CA PRO A 364 -14.37 41.05 18.96
C PRO A 364 -13.12 41.10 18.08
N PRO A 365 -13.16 40.56 16.85
CA PRO A 365 -12.03 40.65 15.92
C PRO A 365 -11.68 42.12 15.69
N SER A 366 -10.43 42.50 15.96
CA SER A 366 -9.97 43.89 15.77
C SER A 366 -9.98 44.24 14.28
N LEU A 367 -10.65 45.33 13.92
CA LEU A 367 -10.76 45.81 12.53
C LEU A 367 -9.50 46.52 12.02
N ASP A 368 -8.47 46.67 12.85
CA ASP A 368 -7.30 47.53 12.59
C ASP A 368 -6.24 46.94 11.65
N VAL A 369 -6.45 45.75 11.06
CA VAL A 369 -5.47 45.11 10.16
C VAL A 369 -5.96 45.17 8.71
N GLY A 370 -5.22 45.90 7.88
CA GLY A 370 -5.53 46.19 6.48
C GLY A 370 -5.78 44.96 5.58
N MET A 371 -6.74 45.17 4.67
CA MET A 371 -7.12 44.40 3.46
C MET A 371 -7.20 42.85 3.53
N GLY A 372 -8.44 42.37 3.64
CA GLY A 372 -8.96 41.25 2.84
C GLY A 372 -8.91 39.85 3.48
N SER A 373 -7.79 39.14 3.35
CA SER A 373 -7.74 37.70 3.68
C SER A 373 -7.65 37.43 5.19
N SER A 374 -6.98 38.31 5.93
CA SER A 374 -6.80 38.20 7.38
C SER A 374 -8.14 38.28 8.13
N LEU A 375 -9.03 39.20 7.71
CA LEU A 375 -10.33 39.41 8.37
C LEU A 375 -11.22 38.17 8.31
N ILE A 376 -11.32 37.50 7.15
CA ILE A 376 -12.15 36.29 7.00
C ILE A 376 -11.66 35.19 7.96
N SER A 377 -10.34 35.02 8.09
CA SER A 377 -9.77 34.04 9.02
C SER A 377 -10.04 34.39 10.49
N ALA A 378 -9.98 35.68 10.84
CA ALA A 378 -10.27 36.17 12.18
C ALA A 378 -11.75 36.01 12.54
N PHE A 379 -12.66 36.32 11.61
CA PHE A 379 -14.10 36.11 11.80
C PHE A 379 -14.45 34.63 11.94
N ARG A 380 -13.89 33.74 11.10
CA ARG A 380 -14.09 32.28 11.25
C ARG A 380 -13.57 31.76 12.59
N LYS A 381 -12.42 32.26 13.06
CA LYS A 381 -11.87 31.90 14.37
C LYS A 381 -12.76 32.41 15.51
N TYR A 382 -13.32 33.61 15.37
CA TYR A 382 -14.25 34.17 16.35
C TYR A 382 -15.57 33.37 16.38
N GLU A 383 -16.15 33.08 15.21
CA GLU A 383 -17.33 32.24 15.04
C GLU A 383 -17.13 30.84 15.61
N SER A 384 -16.00 30.18 15.30
CA SER A 384 -15.69 28.85 15.85
C SER A 384 -15.55 28.88 17.37
N THR A 385 -15.01 29.96 17.93
CA THR A 385 -14.89 30.13 19.39
C THR A 385 -16.24 30.37 20.04
N LEU A 386 -17.13 31.15 19.42
CA LEU A 386 -18.50 31.33 19.87
C LEU A 386 -19.30 30.03 19.79
N GLN A 387 -19.23 29.32 18.67
CA GLN A 387 -19.89 28.03 18.51
C GLN A 387 -19.43 27.03 19.57
N ARG A 388 -18.12 27.05 19.87
CA ARG A 388 -17.52 26.27 20.95
C ARG A 388 -18.04 26.66 22.34
N GLN A 389 -18.23 27.95 22.62
CA GLN A 389 -18.86 28.40 23.87
C GLN A 389 -20.33 27.98 23.96
N VAL A 390 -21.09 28.15 22.88
CA VAL A 390 -22.53 27.80 22.83
C VAL A 390 -22.75 26.30 22.99
N THR A 391 -21.82 25.48 22.48
CA THR A 391 -21.82 24.02 22.70
C THR A 391 -21.15 23.60 24.01
N SER A 392 -20.71 24.57 24.82
CA SER A 392 -20.02 24.38 26.11
C SER A 392 -18.82 23.45 26.03
N ARG A 393 -18.16 23.39 24.86
CA ARG A 393 -16.91 22.68 24.64
C ARG A 393 -15.77 23.53 25.23
N THR A 394 -15.44 23.31 26.49
CA THR A 394 -14.29 23.95 27.16
C THR A 394 -12.96 23.64 26.44
N PRO A 395 -11.88 24.42 26.61
CA PRO A 395 -10.61 24.23 25.91
C PRO A 395 -10.06 22.79 25.82
N LEU A 396 -9.94 22.09 26.94
CA LEU A 396 -9.44 20.71 26.98
C LEU A 396 -10.41 19.75 26.32
N LEU A 397 -11.71 19.92 26.59
CA LEU A 397 -12.76 19.10 25.99
C LEU A 397 -12.77 19.25 24.46
N HIS A 398 -12.69 20.49 23.97
CA HIS A 398 -12.61 20.78 22.55
C HIS A 398 -11.35 20.20 21.93
N LYS A 399 -10.19 20.31 22.59
CA LYS A 399 -8.93 19.76 22.09
C LYS A 399 -9.05 18.25 21.84
N ILE A 400 -9.49 17.49 22.84
CA ILE A 400 -9.64 16.03 22.74
C ILE A 400 -10.64 15.63 21.65
N VAL A 401 -11.82 16.26 21.67
CA VAL A 401 -12.88 15.95 20.71
C VAL A 401 -12.45 16.32 19.29
N CYS A 402 -11.82 17.48 19.09
CA CYS A 402 -11.39 17.90 17.76
C CYS A 402 -10.16 17.14 17.26
N SER A 403 -9.22 16.69 18.11
CA SER A 403 -8.14 15.80 17.64
C SER A 403 -8.75 14.55 17.02
N LEU A 404 -9.67 13.91 17.75
CA LEU A 404 -10.34 12.69 17.32
C LEU A 404 -11.26 12.91 16.09
N GLU A 405 -11.98 14.04 16.02
CA GLU A 405 -12.79 14.42 14.84
C GLU A 405 -11.91 14.68 13.61
N ASN A 406 -10.83 15.44 13.74
CA ASN A 406 -9.93 15.78 12.63
C ASN A 406 -9.18 14.56 12.12
N ASP A 407 -8.71 13.68 13.00
CA ASP A 407 -8.00 12.46 12.60
C ASP A 407 -8.95 11.48 11.89
N ALA A 408 -10.19 11.37 12.36
CA ALA A 408 -11.23 10.56 11.71
C ALA A 408 -11.67 11.16 10.36
N GLU A 409 -11.78 12.49 10.25
CA GLU A 409 -12.09 13.20 9.01
C GLU A 409 -10.96 13.02 7.99
N ALA A 410 -9.70 13.18 8.39
CA ALA A 410 -8.55 12.95 7.53
C ALA A 410 -8.51 11.49 7.02
N LEU A 411 -8.83 10.53 7.90
CA LEU A 411 -8.95 9.11 7.51
C LEU A 411 -10.09 8.89 6.52
N GLN A 412 -11.22 9.57 6.72
CA GLN A 412 -12.37 9.51 5.83
C GLN A 412 -12.04 10.10 4.45
N GLU A 413 -11.41 11.27 4.38
CA GLU A 413 -11.01 11.91 3.13
C GLU A 413 -10.05 11.01 2.33
N ASP A 414 -9.10 10.36 3.00
CA ASP A 414 -8.17 9.40 2.39
C ASP A 414 -8.87 8.11 1.92
N ALA A 415 -9.99 7.75 2.55
CA ALA A 415 -10.81 6.59 2.23
C ALA A 415 -11.88 6.87 1.15
N GLU A 416 -12.32 8.11 1.00
CA GLU A 416 -13.45 8.47 0.14
C GLU A 416 -13.13 8.39 -1.36
N GLY A 417 -14.06 7.79 -2.11
CA GLY A 417 -14.02 7.67 -3.56
C GLY A 417 -13.27 6.46 -4.14
N LYS A 418 -12.56 5.67 -3.31
CA LYS A 418 -11.73 4.54 -3.83
C LYS A 418 -11.76 3.26 -2.99
N LEU A 419 -12.52 3.21 -1.89
CA LEU A 419 -12.70 1.98 -1.14
C LEU A 419 -13.49 0.96 -1.98
N THR A 420 -12.85 -0.16 -2.33
CA THR A 420 -13.56 -1.33 -2.85
C THR A 420 -14.44 -1.93 -1.75
N GLU A 421 -15.53 -2.61 -2.11
CA GLU A 421 -16.42 -3.24 -1.11
C GLU A 421 -15.67 -4.23 -0.20
N ASN A 422 -14.67 -4.93 -0.74
CA ASN A 422 -13.80 -5.81 0.07
C ASN A 422 -13.00 -5.03 1.13
N LEU A 423 -12.48 -3.85 0.78
CA LEU A 423 -11.76 -3.00 1.74
C LEU A 423 -12.71 -2.40 2.77
N ARG A 424 -13.94 -2.03 2.37
CA ARG A 424 -14.97 -1.60 3.30
C ARG A 424 -15.32 -2.70 4.29
N ALA A 425 -15.55 -3.92 3.82
CA ALA A 425 -15.88 -5.07 4.67
C ALA A 425 -14.79 -5.37 5.71
N ALA A 426 -13.52 -5.20 5.35
CA ALA A 426 -12.39 -5.37 6.26
C ALA A 426 -12.12 -4.14 7.16
N TYR A 427 -12.49 -2.93 6.73
CA TYR A 427 -12.31 -1.69 7.49
C TYR A 427 -13.35 -1.52 8.61
N VAL A 428 -14.62 -1.86 8.34
CA VAL A 428 -15.72 -1.72 9.32
C VAL A 428 -15.39 -2.31 10.70
N PRO A 429 -14.92 -3.58 10.84
CA PRO A 429 -14.59 -4.13 12.15
C PRO A 429 -13.43 -3.39 12.84
N LEU A 430 -12.44 -2.89 12.08
CA LEU A 430 -11.33 -2.11 12.65
C LEU A 430 -11.82 -0.76 13.20
N ALA A 431 -12.74 -0.10 12.50
CA ALA A 431 -13.38 1.13 12.96
C ALA A 431 -14.26 0.90 14.19
N GLU A 432 -14.98 -0.22 14.25
CA GLU A 432 -15.76 -0.61 15.43
C GLU A 432 -14.87 -0.90 16.64
N ASP A 433 -13.76 -1.60 16.45
CA ASP A 433 -12.80 -1.87 17.52
C ASP A 433 -12.15 -0.58 18.03
N CYS A 434 -11.88 0.38 17.13
CA CYS A 434 -11.43 1.72 17.50
C CYS A 434 -12.46 2.43 18.40
N CYS A 435 -13.74 2.46 17.99
CA CYS A 435 -14.82 3.03 18.80
C CYS A 435 -14.94 2.34 20.18
N LYS A 436 -14.83 1.01 20.24
CA LYS A 436 -14.84 0.25 21.50
C LYS A 436 -13.64 0.59 22.39
N SER A 437 -12.46 0.78 21.80
CA SER A 437 -11.23 1.18 22.52
C SER A 437 -11.36 2.57 23.15
N VAL A 438 -11.97 3.52 22.43
CA VAL A 438 -12.32 4.86 22.96
C VAL A 438 -13.29 4.75 24.14
N LEU A 439 -14.37 3.98 24.00
CA LEU A 439 -15.34 3.71 25.08
C LEU A 439 -14.67 3.07 26.30
N ALA A 440 -13.86 2.03 26.08
CA ALA A 440 -13.15 1.32 27.14
C ALA A 440 -12.15 2.23 27.88
N SER A 441 -11.49 3.14 27.15
CA SER A 441 -10.57 4.12 27.74
C SER A 441 -11.30 5.10 28.66
N ILE A 442 -12.48 5.59 28.27
CA ILE A 442 -13.32 6.44 29.13
C ILE A 442 -13.82 5.64 30.34
N SER A 443 -14.40 4.46 30.11
CA SER A 443 -14.93 3.57 31.16
C SER A 443 -13.87 3.22 32.21
N SER A 444 -12.66 2.85 31.77
CA SER A 444 -11.54 2.54 32.65
C SER A 444 -11.18 3.72 33.54
N ASN A 445 -11.22 4.94 33.03
CA ASN A 445 -10.95 6.14 33.83
C ASN A 445 -12.08 6.45 34.81
N ILE A 446 -13.36 6.29 34.41
CA ILE A 446 -14.50 6.43 35.34
C ILE A 446 -14.35 5.46 36.52
N VAL A 447 -14.05 4.18 36.26
CA VAL A 447 -13.91 3.15 37.30
C VAL A 447 -12.72 3.42 38.23
N LYS A 448 -11.65 4.07 37.76
CA LYS A 448 -10.47 4.41 38.60
C LYS A 448 -10.74 5.52 39.61
N LEU A 449 -11.70 6.41 39.36
CA LEU A 449 -12.00 7.58 40.18
C LEU A 449 -12.91 7.22 41.37
N THR A 450 -12.33 6.58 42.39
CA THR A 450 -13.08 6.04 43.55
C THR A 450 -12.84 6.79 44.86
N SER A 451 -11.88 7.71 44.92
CA SER A 451 -11.44 8.30 46.20
C SER A 451 -12.42 9.34 46.75
N GLY A 452 -13.30 9.88 45.90
CA GLY A 452 -14.18 11.00 46.26
C GLY A 452 -13.43 12.30 46.53
N SER A 453 -12.15 12.39 46.13
CA SER A 453 -11.40 13.64 46.20
C SER A 453 -12.02 14.73 45.31
N ASP A 454 -11.78 16.00 45.62
CA ASP A 454 -12.24 17.11 44.77
C ASP A 454 -11.72 16.99 43.32
N ALA A 455 -10.50 16.49 43.15
CA ALA A 455 -9.93 16.18 41.84
C ALA A 455 -10.71 15.08 41.10
N ASP A 456 -11.14 14.03 41.79
CA ASP A 456 -11.96 12.95 41.21
C ASP A 456 -13.34 13.48 40.80
N VAL A 457 -13.95 14.33 41.63
CA VAL A 457 -15.23 14.98 41.32
C VAL A 457 -15.11 15.85 40.06
N ARG A 458 -14.06 16.67 39.95
CA ARG A 458 -13.81 17.48 38.76
C ARG A 458 -13.54 16.62 37.52
N SER A 459 -12.82 15.52 37.69
CA SER A 459 -12.52 14.56 36.62
C SER A 459 -13.77 13.82 36.13
N LEU A 460 -14.65 13.38 37.03
CA LEU A 460 -15.92 12.75 36.66
C LEU A 460 -16.85 13.73 35.95
N ALA A 461 -16.92 14.98 36.40
CA ALA A 461 -17.67 16.03 35.73
C ALA A 461 -17.08 16.38 34.35
N PHE A 462 -15.76 16.25 34.15
CA PHE A 462 -15.15 16.36 32.83
C PHE A 462 -15.51 15.17 31.93
N LEU A 463 -15.37 13.95 32.43
CA LEU A 463 -15.69 12.73 31.68
C LEU A 463 -17.17 12.67 31.26
N SER A 464 -18.09 13.11 32.11
CA SER A 464 -19.52 13.20 31.75
C SER A 464 -19.77 14.17 30.60
N ARG A 465 -19.02 15.27 30.53
CA ARG A 465 -19.13 16.23 29.42
C ARG A 465 -18.44 15.73 28.16
N LEU A 466 -17.35 14.98 28.31
CA LEU A 466 -16.66 14.31 27.21
C LEU A 466 -17.56 13.28 26.53
N THR A 467 -18.24 12.42 27.30
CA THR A 467 -19.16 11.42 26.72
C THR A 467 -20.34 12.08 26.00
N GLU A 468 -20.90 13.16 26.54
CA GLU A 468 -21.98 13.91 25.88
C GLU A 468 -21.48 14.63 24.60
N ALA A 469 -20.29 15.22 24.63
CA ALA A 469 -19.70 15.87 23.47
C ALA A 469 -19.38 14.88 22.34
N LEU A 470 -18.86 13.69 22.68
CA LEU A 470 -18.60 12.61 21.73
C LEU A 470 -19.89 11.96 21.22
N HIS A 471 -20.94 11.87 22.05
CA HIS A 471 -22.26 11.43 21.62
C HIS A 471 -22.85 12.35 20.53
N ALA A 472 -22.64 13.66 20.65
CA ALA A 472 -23.07 14.66 19.67
C ALA A 472 -22.11 14.84 18.48
N SER A 473 -20.90 14.30 18.55
CA SER A 473 -19.84 14.47 17.56
C SER A 473 -20.13 13.75 16.23
N PRO A 474 -19.66 14.29 15.08
CA PRO A 474 -19.65 13.58 13.80
C PRO A 474 -18.60 12.45 13.72
N PHE A 475 -17.75 12.26 14.73
CA PHE A 475 -16.69 11.24 14.76
C PHE A 475 -17.13 9.86 14.25
N ARG A 476 -18.28 9.36 14.74
CA ARG A 476 -18.83 8.07 14.30
C ARG A 476 -19.14 8.05 12.80
N SER A 477 -19.73 9.14 12.30
CA SER A 477 -20.10 9.30 10.89
C SER A 477 -18.84 9.31 10.02
N TYR A 478 -17.78 9.97 10.47
CA TYR A 478 -16.50 10.01 9.77
C TYR A 478 -15.87 8.63 9.64
N LEU A 479 -15.88 7.85 10.73
CA LEU A 479 -15.41 6.46 10.70
C LEU A 479 -16.35 5.51 9.95
N LYS A 480 -17.55 5.94 9.53
CA LYS A 480 -18.60 5.09 8.93
C LYS A 480 -18.91 3.86 9.77
N CYS A 481 -18.79 4.00 11.09
CA CYS A 481 -18.98 2.92 12.04
C CYS A 481 -20.47 2.63 12.21
N GLN A 482 -20.88 1.41 11.88
CA GLN A 482 -22.27 0.98 11.98
C GLN A 482 -22.68 0.61 13.40
N ALA A 483 -21.75 0.51 14.36
CA ALA A 483 -22.04 0.17 15.76
C ALA A 483 -23.25 0.96 16.29
N GLU A 484 -24.43 0.32 16.24
CA GLU A 484 -25.70 0.93 16.64
C GLU A 484 -25.62 1.37 18.10
N ASN A 485 -24.82 0.66 18.88
CA ASN A 485 -24.66 0.83 20.31
C ASN A 485 -23.69 1.95 20.71
N PHE A 486 -22.83 2.50 19.84
CA PHE A 486 -21.84 3.51 20.29
C PHE A 486 -22.49 4.71 21.00
N ARG A 487 -23.65 5.17 20.51
CA ARG A 487 -24.41 6.24 21.16
C ARG A 487 -25.08 5.79 22.45
N GLY A 488 -25.57 4.55 22.48
CA GLY A 488 -26.12 3.93 23.70
C GLY A 488 -25.06 3.82 24.78
N ASP A 489 -23.91 3.23 24.46
CA ASP A 489 -22.77 3.02 25.35
C ASP A 489 -22.20 4.36 25.86
N MET A 490 -22.08 5.38 24.99
CA MET A 490 -21.69 6.74 25.43
C MET A 490 -22.72 7.33 26.41
N SER A 491 -24.01 7.09 26.18
CA SER A 491 -25.07 7.53 27.09
C SER A 491 -25.02 6.79 28.43
N GLU A 492 -24.73 5.48 28.42
CA GLU A 492 -24.55 4.69 29.64
C GLU A 492 -23.33 5.14 30.43
N LEU A 493 -22.19 5.39 29.76
CA LEU A 493 -20.99 5.95 30.41
C LEU A 493 -21.24 7.37 30.95
N HIS A 494 -22.03 8.19 30.25
CA HIS A 494 -22.49 9.47 30.76
C HIS A 494 -23.29 9.29 32.06
N GLU A 495 -24.30 8.42 32.07
CA GLU A 495 -25.11 8.16 33.28
C GLU A 495 -24.26 7.59 34.43
N GLN A 496 -23.34 6.67 34.12
CA GLN A 496 -22.42 6.08 35.10
C GLN A 496 -21.52 7.15 35.73
N SER A 497 -20.89 8.01 34.93
CA SER A 497 -20.03 9.10 35.42
C SER A 497 -20.83 10.12 36.26
N VAL A 498 -22.03 10.52 35.82
CA VAL A 498 -22.91 11.42 36.56
C VAL A 498 -23.38 10.79 37.88
N ASN A 499 -23.68 9.50 37.90
CA ASN A 499 -24.11 8.82 39.13
C ASN A 499 -22.99 8.73 40.17
N GLN A 500 -21.77 8.37 39.76
CA GLN A 500 -20.61 8.37 40.66
C GLN A 500 -20.28 9.77 41.18
N TRP A 501 -20.27 10.74 40.28
CA TRP A 501 -20.10 12.15 40.63
C TRP A 501 -21.14 12.59 41.68
N ARG A 502 -22.41 12.25 41.47
CA ARG A 502 -23.51 12.60 42.38
C ARG A 502 -23.29 12.01 43.77
N ILE A 503 -22.84 10.76 43.87
CA ILE A 503 -22.54 10.11 45.15
C ILE A 503 -21.48 10.92 45.90
N PHE A 504 -20.39 11.30 45.24
CA PHE A 504 -19.31 12.07 45.88
C PHE A 504 -19.72 13.48 46.28
N VAL A 505 -20.40 14.22 45.40
CA VAL A 505 -20.85 15.59 45.71
C VAL A 505 -21.88 15.60 46.84
N VAL A 506 -22.84 14.68 46.84
CA VAL A 506 -23.83 14.57 47.92
C VAL A 506 -23.14 14.21 49.24
N SER A 507 -22.21 13.26 49.23
CA SER A 507 -21.44 12.88 50.42
C SER A 507 -20.60 14.04 50.97
N ALA A 508 -19.95 14.81 50.09
CA ALA A 508 -19.18 16.00 50.47
C ALA A 508 -20.09 17.10 51.05
N ALA A 509 -21.23 17.37 50.42
CA ALA A 509 -22.21 18.36 50.91
C ALA A 509 -22.80 17.96 52.28
N LEU A 510 -23.10 16.67 52.49
CA LEU A 510 -23.56 16.15 53.78
C LEU A 510 -22.48 16.25 54.85
N THR A 511 -21.24 15.90 54.52
CA THR A 511 -20.10 16.01 55.44
C THR A 511 -19.90 17.46 55.87
N ASN A 512 -19.99 18.41 54.93
CA ASN A 512 -19.91 19.85 55.24
C ASN A 512 -21.09 20.30 56.09
N TYR A 513 -22.32 19.87 55.78
CA TYR A 513 -23.49 20.15 56.59
C TYR A 513 -23.33 19.65 58.03
N GLN A 514 -22.91 18.38 58.21
CA GLN A 514 -22.72 17.76 59.51
C GLN A 514 -21.64 18.45 60.35
N LYS A 515 -20.50 18.78 59.74
CA LYS A 515 -19.41 19.53 60.40
C LYS A 515 -19.91 20.87 60.96
N THR A 516 -20.72 21.60 60.20
CA THR A 516 -21.25 22.91 60.61
C THR A 516 -22.42 22.80 61.59
N CYS A 517 -23.18 21.70 61.59
CA CYS A 517 -24.34 21.50 62.48
C CYS A 517 -24.02 20.84 63.83
N GLN A 518 -22.91 20.11 63.97
CA GLN A 518 -22.50 19.48 65.24
C GLN A 518 -22.42 20.44 66.45
N PRO A 519 -21.93 21.70 66.35
CA PRO A 519 -21.80 22.57 67.51
C PRO A 519 -23.12 23.19 68.02
N LEU A 520 -24.23 23.10 67.29
CA LEU A 520 -25.49 23.82 67.59
C LEU A 520 -26.60 22.97 68.22
N ARG A 521 -26.39 21.67 68.42
CA ARG A 521 -27.42 20.76 68.99
C ARG A 521 -27.76 21.00 70.47
N SER A 522 -27.05 21.90 71.17
CA SER A 522 -27.19 22.14 72.61
C SER A 522 -28.09 23.33 72.99
N GLN A 523 -28.58 24.14 72.04
CA GLN A 523 -29.48 25.27 72.35
C GLN A 523 -30.87 25.04 71.76
N GLY A 524 -31.78 24.52 72.61
CA GLY A 524 -33.19 24.43 72.32
C GLY A 524 -33.85 25.80 72.34
N ASN A 525 -34.20 26.33 71.17
CA ASN A 525 -35.51 26.92 70.89
C ASN A 525 -35.60 27.34 69.41
N SER A 526 -36.60 26.78 68.75
CA SER A 526 -36.78 26.69 67.31
C SER A 526 -37.52 27.89 66.71
N ASN A 527 -36.82 28.67 65.88
CA ASN A 527 -37.44 29.49 64.83
C ASN A 527 -37.35 28.75 63.49
N ALA A 528 -38.41 28.78 62.68
CA ALA A 528 -38.58 28.02 61.44
C ALA A 528 -37.74 28.53 60.23
N GLN A 529 -36.53 29.04 60.47
CA GLN A 529 -35.65 29.49 59.39
C GLN A 529 -34.73 28.35 58.90
N PRO A 530 -34.48 28.24 57.58
CA PRO A 530 -33.51 27.27 57.07
C PRO A 530 -32.14 27.55 57.67
N SER A 531 -31.50 26.52 58.24
CA SER A 531 -30.18 26.67 58.83
C SER A 531 -29.18 27.15 57.77
N TRP A 532 -28.31 28.11 58.12
CA TRP A 532 -27.24 28.60 57.24
C TRP A 532 -26.43 27.44 56.63
N SER A 533 -26.13 26.40 57.41
CA SER A 533 -25.42 25.20 56.97
C SER A 533 -26.14 24.46 55.82
N LEU A 534 -27.47 24.38 55.87
CA LEU A 534 -28.28 23.77 54.80
C LEU A 534 -28.20 24.63 53.54
N MET A 535 -28.33 25.95 53.67
CA MET A 535 -28.21 26.86 52.54
C MET A 535 -26.83 26.75 51.89
N GLN A 536 -25.76 26.67 52.68
CA GLN A 536 -24.39 26.50 52.16
C GLN A 536 -24.21 25.15 51.44
N ALA A 537 -24.75 24.06 51.99
CA ALA A 537 -24.72 22.75 51.33
C ALA A 537 -25.51 22.75 50.01
N LEU A 538 -26.69 23.37 49.98
CA LEU A 538 -27.51 23.51 48.77
C LEU A 538 -26.84 24.40 47.71
N LEU A 539 -26.18 25.48 48.11
CA LEU A 539 -25.39 26.32 47.19
C LEU A 539 -24.20 25.55 46.62
N SER A 540 -23.50 24.76 47.45
CA SER A 540 -22.41 23.88 46.99
C SER A 540 -22.89 22.79 46.03
N LEU A 541 -24.09 22.25 46.26
CA LEU A 541 -24.72 21.29 45.35
C LEU A 541 -25.10 21.96 44.04
N SER A 542 -25.72 23.14 44.09
CA SER A 542 -26.09 23.93 42.91
C SER A 542 -24.87 24.28 42.06
N SER A 543 -23.78 24.76 42.66
CA SER A 543 -22.55 25.06 41.92
C SER A 543 -21.96 23.83 41.26
N SER A 544 -22.03 22.68 41.95
CA SER A 544 -21.56 21.40 41.41
C SER A 544 -22.46 20.95 40.24
N VAL A 545 -23.78 21.01 40.37
CA VAL A 545 -24.73 20.66 39.31
C VAL A 545 -24.51 21.51 38.06
N HIS A 546 -24.28 22.81 38.23
CA HIS A 546 -23.94 23.69 37.11
C HIS A 546 -22.66 23.31 36.37
N SER A 547 -21.70 22.64 37.04
CA SER A 547 -20.47 22.17 36.40
C SER A 547 -20.71 21.03 35.39
N ILE A 548 -21.82 20.29 35.50
CA ILE A 548 -22.21 19.24 34.56
C ILE A 548 -23.28 19.74 33.59
N GLU A 549 -24.31 20.41 34.08
CA GLU A 549 -25.47 20.80 33.27
C GLU A 549 -25.15 21.84 32.20
N ALA A 550 -24.09 22.64 32.36
CA ALA A 550 -23.77 23.68 31.38
C ALA A 550 -23.47 23.12 29.98
N SER A 551 -23.10 21.84 29.82
CA SER A 551 -22.89 21.23 28.50
C SER A 551 -24.04 20.37 28.00
N ALA A 552 -25.14 20.27 28.75
CA ALA A 552 -26.23 19.39 28.38
C ALA A 552 -27.03 20.00 27.22
N ASN A 553 -27.23 19.20 26.17
CA ASN A 553 -28.07 19.59 25.06
C ASN A 553 -29.51 19.82 25.58
N PRO A 554 -30.16 20.96 25.30
CA PRO A 554 -31.49 21.31 25.83
C PRO A 554 -32.57 20.26 25.56
N ILE A 555 -32.38 19.42 24.54
CA ILE A 555 -33.28 18.32 24.20
C ILE A 555 -33.20 17.19 25.24
N ARG A 556 -32.02 16.87 25.78
CA ARG A 556 -31.84 15.83 26.82
C ARG A 556 -32.21 16.32 28.23
N LEU A 557 -32.13 17.63 28.48
CA LEU A 557 -32.58 18.24 29.74
C LEU A 557 -34.07 18.01 30.05
N ARG A 558 -34.88 17.59 29.06
CA ARG A 558 -36.29 17.22 29.28
C ARG A 558 -36.51 15.85 29.94
N SER A 559 -35.53 14.94 30.01
CA SER A 559 -35.78 13.56 30.46
C SER A 559 -35.71 13.34 31.99
N ARG A 560 -35.04 14.21 32.75
CA ARG A 560 -35.09 14.40 34.22
C ARG A 560 -33.90 15.28 34.58
N SER A 561 -34.09 16.40 35.28
CA SER A 561 -32.95 17.28 35.55
C SER A 561 -31.96 16.61 36.50
N ILE A 562 -30.66 16.71 36.18
CA ILE A 562 -29.58 16.19 37.04
C ILE A 562 -29.70 16.84 38.43
N ALA A 563 -30.09 18.11 38.47
CA ALA A 563 -30.47 18.84 39.67
C ALA A 563 -31.49 18.09 40.54
N GLU A 564 -32.63 17.68 39.98
CA GLU A 564 -33.73 17.03 40.72
C GLU A 564 -33.29 15.70 41.32
N ILE A 565 -32.60 14.85 40.56
CA ILE A 565 -32.13 13.55 41.05
C ILE A 565 -31.06 13.75 42.13
N THR A 566 -30.16 14.72 41.96
CA THR A 566 -29.12 15.05 42.93
C THR A 566 -29.71 15.58 44.23
N LEU A 567 -30.72 16.45 44.15
CA LEU A 567 -31.45 16.96 45.32
C LEU A 567 -32.20 15.84 46.04
N ARG A 568 -32.88 14.95 45.32
CA ARG A 568 -33.54 13.77 45.93
C ARG A 568 -32.55 12.86 46.63
N HIS A 569 -31.37 12.63 46.05
CA HIS A 569 -30.33 11.82 46.68
C HIS A 569 -29.79 12.49 47.95
N PHE A 570 -29.59 13.81 47.92
CA PHE A 570 -29.21 14.59 49.08
C PHE A 570 -30.26 14.55 50.19
N THR A 571 -31.55 14.75 49.87
CA THR A 571 -32.61 14.73 50.87
C THR A 571 -32.77 13.35 51.50
N ALA A 572 -32.76 12.27 50.72
CA ALA A 572 -32.83 10.91 51.22
C ALA A 572 -31.64 10.56 52.13
N SER A 573 -30.43 10.97 51.74
CA SER A 573 -29.22 10.75 52.53
C SER A 573 -29.22 11.59 53.81
N LEU A 574 -29.72 12.83 53.74
CA LEU A 574 -29.88 13.71 54.90
C LEU A 574 -30.89 13.16 55.89
N THR A 575 -32.05 12.68 55.43
CA THR A 575 -33.06 12.06 56.31
C THR A 575 -32.49 10.85 57.02
N ASN A 576 -31.78 9.97 56.29
CA ASN A 576 -31.15 8.79 56.87
C ASN A 576 -30.08 9.15 57.92
N ALA A 577 -29.32 10.23 57.70
CA ALA A 577 -28.32 10.70 58.66
C ALA A 577 -28.94 11.36 59.92
N VAL A 578 -30.12 11.97 59.79
CA VAL A 578 -30.80 12.69 60.89
C VAL A 578 -31.69 11.78 61.73
N THR A 579 -32.22 10.69 61.15
CA THR A 579 -32.90 9.61 61.87
C THR A 579 -31.95 8.43 62.08
N PRO A 580 -30.91 8.54 62.94
CA PRO A 580 -30.12 7.38 63.29
C PRO A 580 -31.09 6.37 63.88
N ASP A 581 -31.05 5.17 63.31
CA ASP A 581 -31.98 4.08 63.54
C ASP A 581 -32.22 3.85 65.04
N ARG A 582 -33.28 4.46 65.60
CA ARG A 582 -33.72 4.23 66.98
C ARG A 582 -34.24 2.80 67.16
N GLY A 583 -34.31 1.99 66.09
CA GLY A 583 -34.77 0.61 66.09
C GLY A 583 -33.72 -0.45 66.44
N ALA A 584 -32.41 -0.18 66.29
CA ALA A 584 -31.39 -1.23 66.43
C ALA A 584 -30.92 -1.51 67.87
N GLN A 585 -31.41 -0.77 68.88
CA GLN A 585 -30.95 -0.91 70.28
C GLN A 585 -31.92 -1.70 71.19
N LYS A 586 -32.96 -2.36 70.64
CA LYS A 586 -33.95 -3.11 71.43
C LYS A 586 -33.91 -4.64 71.29
N SER A 587 -32.94 -5.22 70.59
CA SER A 587 -32.92 -6.67 70.28
C SER A 587 -31.96 -7.54 71.11
N ASP A 588 -31.09 -6.96 71.96
CA ASP A 588 -30.07 -7.73 72.71
C ASP A 588 -30.35 -7.90 74.22
N VAL A 589 -31.58 -7.65 74.66
CA VAL A 589 -32.02 -7.93 76.03
C VAL A 589 -33.25 -8.83 76.00
N ILE A 590 -33.09 -10.11 75.62
CA ILE A 590 -33.86 -11.29 76.07
C ILE A 590 -33.08 -12.53 75.58
N HIS A 591 -32.07 -12.96 76.35
CA HIS A 591 -31.70 -14.38 76.49
C HIS A 591 -30.71 -14.53 77.65
N LYS A 592 -31.27 -14.43 78.86
CA LYS A 592 -30.79 -15.15 80.05
C LYS A 592 -32.01 -15.60 80.84
N GLN A 593 -32.48 -16.80 80.54
CA GLN A 593 -32.95 -17.79 81.51
C GLN A 593 -33.00 -19.16 80.84
#